data_AF-A0A2V6F6Q2-F1
#
_entry.id   AF-A0A2V6F6Q2-F1
#
_cell.length_a   1.000
_cell.length_b   1.000
_cell.length_c   1.000
_cell.angle_alpha   90.00
_cell.angle_beta   90.00
_cell.angle_gamma   90.00
#
_symmetry.space_group_name_H-M   'P 1'
#
loop_
_entity.id
_entity.type
_entity.pdbx_description
1 polymer ?
#
loop_
_entity_poly.entity_id
_entity_poly.type
_entity_poly.pdbx_seq_one_letter_code
_entity_poly.pdbx_strand_id
1 'polypeptide(L)'
;MTISCRFPASVKFSHRRSEFLRVSRKLEILRSQVAKTLRRGAQAASCPIVPHPISFRQNLRRCGQAALFCLLVLFTFVATSSDAEEQKPRGRHAEEAIVALQPFSLDKPAPVRLAYYAPRAIPRAEAVAQDNDETDSVSKIDNDAARPVISGRRAILRNGIAYAPANAPATVKSAIWAANSLRRKPYVWGGGHGSFDDYGYDCSGAVSFALYHAGLLGAPLPSSDFLRYGERGRGKWITIYARPGHTFAIIAGLRLDTTDLRYGTDIGPRWRTDFRDTRGFDARHPIGL
;
A
#
# COMPACT_ATOMS: atom_id res chain seq x y z
N MET A 1 46.86 48.74 -49.52
CA MET A 1 45.66 48.20 -50.17
C MET A 1 44.75 47.64 -49.08
N THR A 2 43.61 48.29 -48.90
CA THR A 2 42.66 48.13 -47.81
C THR A 2 41.53 47.22 -48.29
N ILE A 3 41.20 46.16 -47.55
CA ILE A 3 39.97 45.40 -47.80
C ILE A 3 39.05 45.61 -46.60
N SER A 4 38.05 46.45 -46.87
CA SER A 4 36.91 46.78 -46.03
C SER A 4 35.92 45.62 -46.03
N CYS A 5 35.55 45.13 -44.86
CA CYS A 5 34.37 44.28 -44.70
C CYS A 5 33.39 44.95 -43.75
N ARG A 6 32.19 45.14 -44.31
CA ARG A 6 31.10 46.00 -43.89
C ARG A 6 30.16 45.22 -42.95
N PHE A 7 29.83 45.80 -41.79
CA PHE A 7 28.75 45.30 -40.92
C PHE A 7 27.37 45.56 -41.54
N PRO A 8 26.43 44.61 -41.45
CA PRO A 8 25.00 44.92 -41.50
C PRO A 8 24.33 44.78 -40.13
N ALA A 9 23.36 45.65 -39.93
CA ALA A 9 22.67 45.96 -38.69
C ALA A 9 21.55 44.99 -38.29
N SER A 10 21.37 44.87 -36.98
CA SER A 10 20.11 44.93 -36.21
C SER A 10 18.80 44.60 -36.94
N VAL A 11 18.28 43.38 -36.78
CA VAL A 11 16.84 43.07 -36.91
C VAL A 11 16.46 41.92 -35.98
N LYS A 12 15.29 42.05 -35.34
CA LYS A 12 14.50 41.04 -34.59
C LYS A 12 14.46 41.16 -33.05
N PHE A 13 14.24 42.39 -32.54
CA PHE A 13 13.72 42.62 -31.17
C PHE A 13 12.18 42.84 -31.13
N SER A 14 11.44 42.48 -32.19
CA SER A 14 10.01 42.82 -32.33
C SER A 14 9.04 41.69 -31.94
N HIS A 15 9.48 40.42 -31.89
CA HIS A 15 8.54 39.30 -31.72
C HIS A 15 8.14 38.98 -30.27
N ARG A 16 8.96 39.32 -29.26
CA ARG A 16 8.66 38.98 -27.85
C ARG A 16 7.66 39.91 -27.16
N ARG A 17 7.35 41.09 -27.70
CA ARG A 17 6.39 42.02 -27.07
C ARG A 17 4.93 41.65 -27.36
N SER A 18 4.63 40.94 -28.44
CA SER A 18 3.24 40.64 -28.84
C SER A 18 2.60 39.50 -28.02
N GLU A 19 3.38 38.50 -27.61
CA GLU A 19 2.87 37.38 -26.81
C GLU A 19 2.62 37.77 -25.34
N PHE A 20 3.45 38.66 -24.78
CA PHE A 20 3.32 39.11 -23.40
C PHE A 20 2.02 39.90 -23.16
N LEU A 21 1.58 40.69 -24.16
CA LEU A 21 0.32 41.43 -24.11
C LEU A 21 -0.92 40.52 -24.24
N ARG A 22 -0.80 39.33 -24.85
CA ARG A 22 -1.89 38.36 -25.00
C ARG A 22 -2.13 37.55 -23.72
N VAL A 23 -1.07 37.25 -22.97
CA VAL A 23 -1.16 36.53 -21.68
C VAL A 23 -1.77 37.43 -20.60
N SER A 24 -1.41 38.71 -20.55
CA SER A 24 -1.94 39.65 -19.54
C SER A 24 -3.46 39.86 -19.65
N ARG A 25 -4.04 39.97 -20.86
CA ARG A 25 -5.50 40.09 -21.02
C ARG A 25 -6.26 38.83 -20.60
N LYS A 26 -5.65 37.64 -20.72
CA LYS A 26 -6.28 36.37 -20.34
C LYS A 26 -6.34 36.19 -18.82
N LEU A 27 -5.37 36.74 -18.09
CA LEU A 27 -5.32 36.71 -16.63
C LEU A 27 -6.34 37.67 -15.97
N GLU A 28 -6.67 38.76 -16.64
CA GLU A 28 -7.62 39.77 -16.15
C GLU A 28 -9.09 39.32 -16.29
N ILE A 29 -9.43 38.61 -17.38
CA ILE A 29 -10.76 38.00 -17.57
C ILE A 29 -11.05 36.94 -16.49
N LEU A 30 -10.05 36.12 -16.14
CA LEU A 30 -10.18 35.06 -15.14
C LEU A 30 -10.40 35.61 -13.72
N ARG A 31 -9.76 36.73 -13.38
CA ARG A 31 -9.96 37.42 -12.09
C ARG A 31 -11.38 37.99 -11.94
N SER A 32 -11.99 38.46 -13.03
CA SER A 32 -13.37 38.98 -12.99
C SER A 32 -14.43 37.88 -12.78
N GLN A 33 -14.18 36.66 -13.26
CA GLN A 33 -15.11 35.54 -13.14
C GLN A 33 -15.13 34.94 -11.73
N VAL A 34 -13.97 34.89 -11.04
CA VAL A 34 -13.89 34.40 -9.65
C VAL A 34 -14.58 35.37 -8.66
N ALA A 35 -14.57 36.68 -8.92
CA ALA A 35 -15.23 37.67 -8.07
C ALA A 35 -16.78 37.64 -8.15
N LYS A 36 -17.36 37.14 -9.25
CA LYS A 36 -18.83 36.99 -9.41
C LYS A 36 -19.38 35.75 -8.68
N THR A 37 -18.60 34.69 -8.53
CA THR A 37 -19.04 33.45 -7.87
C THR A 37 -19.03 33.56 -6.35
N LEU A 38 -18.17 34.41 -5.78
CA LEU A 38 -18.11 34.64 -4.32
C LEU A 38 -19.22 35.54 -3.77
N ARG A 39 -19.98 36.27 -4.62
CA ARG A 39 -21.13 37.09 -4.18
C ARG A 39 -22.47 36.35 -4.17
N ARG A 40 -22.55 35.12 -4.72
CA ARG A 40 -23.81 34.33 -4.76
C ARG A 40 -23.98 33.34 -3.61
N GLY A 41 -22.99 33.17 -2.73
CA GLY A 41 -23.07 32.26 -1.57
C GLY A 41 -23.45 32.91 -0.24
N ALA A 42 -23.69 34.23 -0.21
CA ALA A 42 -23.89 34.99 1.03
C ALA A 42 -25.36 35.38 1.32
N GLN A 43 -26.33 34.76 0.67
CA GLN A 43 -27.77 35.00 0.90
C GLN A 43 -28.52 33.67 1.03
N ALA A 44 -28.32 32.99 2.16
CA ALA A 44 -29.21 31.93 2.67
C ALA A 44 -28.94 31.71 4.16
N ALA A 45 -29.20 32.72 4.99
CA ALA A 45 -29.23 32.57 6.45
C ALA A 45 -30.14 33.66 7.05
N SER A 46 -31.42 33.34 7.24
CA SER A 46 -32.32 34.09 8.14
C SER A 46 -33.64 33.33 8.35
N CYS A 47 -33.71 32.49 9.38
CA CYS A 47 -34.96 32.13 10.05
C CYS A 47 -34.74 32.31 11.56
N PRO A 48 -35.55 33.15 12.25
CA PRO A 48 -35.50 33.27 13.70
C PRO A 48 -36.48 32.29 14.32
N ILE A 49 -36.04 31.45 15.26
CA ILE A 49 -36.94 30.70 16.14
C ILE A 49 -36.51 30.96 17.59
N VAL A 50 -37.48 31.50 18.31
CA VAL A 50 -37.49 31.97 19.70
C VAL A 50 -37.50 30.77 20.68
N PRO A 51 -36.92 30.87 21.89
CA PRO A 51 -36.96 29.81 22.87
C PRO A 51 -38.20 29.90 23.76
N HIS A 52 -38.83 28.75 24.06
CA HIS A 52 -39.79 28.61 25.17
C HIS A 52 -39.24 27.64 26.23
N PRO A 53 -39.34 27.96 27.53
CA PRO A 53 -39.00 27.04 28.61
C PRO A 53 -40.23 26.23 29.04
N ILE A 54 -40.08 24.92 29.24
CA ILE A 54 -41.10 24.13 29.94
C ILE A 54 -40.43 23.22 30.98
N SER A 55 -41.01 23.30 32.17
CA SER A 55 -40.56 22.79 33.45
C SER A 55 -40.40 21.28 33.58
N PHE A 56 -39.41 20.98 34.41
CA PHE A 56 -39.28 19.85 35.31
C PHE A 56 -40.62 19.32 35.87
N ARG A 57 -40.90 18.02 35.67
CA ARG A 57 -41.74 17.23 36.58
C ARG A 57 -41.08 15.87 36.82
N GLN A 58 -40.77 15.65 38.08
CA GLN A 58 -40.30 14.38 38.63
C GLN A 58 -41.41 13.33 38.51
N ASN A 59 -41.04 12.11 38.14
CA ASN A 59 -41.82 10.92 38.48
C ASN A 59 -40.86 9.86 39.02
N LEU A 60 -40.77 9.81 40.35
CA LEU A 60 -40.47 8.58 41.08
C LEU A 60 -41.65 7.63 40.86
N ARG A 61 -41.37 6.40 40.40
CA ARG A 61 -42.01 5.16 40.90
C ARG A 61 -41.34 3.91 40.31
N ARG A 62 -40.69 3.19 41.22
CA ARG A 62 -40.66 1.72 41.44
C ARG A 62 -40.24 0.82 40.26
N CYS A 63 -39.08 0.15 40.35
CA CYS A 63 -38.73 -1.01 41.20
C CYS A 63 -39.30 -2.34 40.67
N GLY A 64 -38.41 -3.26 40.26
CA GLY A 64 -38.67 -4.70 40.25
C GLY A 64 -38.71 -5.42 38.91
N GLN A 65 -37.63 -5.41 38.12
CA GLN A 65 -37.40 -6.43 37.06
C GLN A 65 -35.90 -6.76 36.87
N ALA A 66 -35.20 -7.04 37.96
CA ALA A 66 -33.83 -7.55 37.95
C ALA A 66 -33.72 -8.75 38.91
N ALA A 67 -34.55 -9.77 38.70
CA ALA A 67 -34.48 -11.03 39.43
C ALA A 67 -35.33 -12.12 38.72
N LEU A 68 -35.17 -12.31 37.42
CA LEU A 68 -35.81 -13.45 36.72
C LEU A 68 -35.04 -13.91 35.48
N PHE A 69 -33.70 -13.89 35.52
CA PHE A 69 -32.86 -14.52 34.49
C PHE A 69 -31.62 -15.24 35.06
N CYS A 70 -31.59 -15.47 36.39
CA CYS A 70 -30.55 -16.28 37.06
C CYS A 70 -31.03 -17.67 37.53
N LEU A 71 -32.28 -18.06 37.23
CA LEU A 71 -32.86 -19.35 37.66
C LEU A 71 -33.03 -20.36 36.51
N LEU A 72 -32.48 -20.07 35.33
CA LEU A 72 -32.47 -20.97 34.16
C LEU A 72 -31.06 -21.48 33.78
N VAL A 73 -30.04 -21.19 34.59
CA VAL A 73 -28.65 -21.64 34.39
C VAL A 73 -28.19 -22.65 35.45
N LEU A 74 -29.09 -23.07 36.36
CA LEU A 74 -28.79 -23.99 37.46
C LEU A 74 -29.56 -25.32 37.43
N PHE A 75 -30.22 -25.66 36.31
CA PHE A 75 -31.04 -26.88 36.17
C PHE A 75 -30.65 -27.81 35.00
N THR A 76 -29.45 -27.68 34.43
CA THR A 76 -28.90 -28.66 33.46
C THR A 76 -27.54 -29.22 33.85
N PHE A 77 -27.15 -29.08 35.12
CA PHE A 77 -26.04 -29.82 35.71
C PHE A 77 -26.55 -30.55 36.94
N VAL A 78 -26.29 -31.87 36.98
CA VAL A 78 -26.54 -32.82 38.07
C VAL A 78 -27.93 -33.49 38.05
N ALA A 79 -28.03 -34.61 37.32
CA ALA A 79 -28.39 -35.92 37.88
C ALA A 79 -28.59 -36.98 36.78
N THR A 80 -27.52 -37.67 36.36
CA THR A 80 -27.50 -39.14 36.18
C THR A 80 -26.07 -39.62 36.36
N SER A 81 -25.80 -40.28 37.48
CA SER A 81 -24.57 -41.00 37.79
C SER A 81 -24.84 -42.52 37.76
N SER A 82 -23.78 -43.28 37.47
CA SER A 82 -23.67 -44.76 37.42
C SER A 82 -24.23 -45.38 36.12
N ASP A 83 -23.52 -46.25 35.40
CA ASP A 83 -22.64 -47.32 35.85
C ASP A 83 -21.28 -47.43 35.13
N ALA A 84 -20.33 -47.99 35.88
CA ALA A 84 -19.06 -48.47 35.42
C ALA A 84 -19.20 -49.88 34.83
N GLU A 85 -18.67 -50.11 33.63
CA GLU A 85 -18.15 -51.43 33.27
C GLU A 85 -16.78 -51.30 32.60
N GLU A 86 -15.88 -52.09 33.16
CA GLU A 86 -14.50 -52.32 32.80
C GLU A 86 -14.43 -53.29 31.62
N GLN A 87 -13.81 -52.91 30.50
CA GLN A 87 -13.44 -53.87 29.45
C GLN A 87 -12.07 -53.54 28.82
N LYS A 88 -11.11 -54.42 29.13
CA LYS A 88 -9.73 -54.51 28.63
C LYS A 88 -9.71 -54.87 27.13
N PRO A 89 -8.68 -54.48 26.34
CA PRO A 89 -8.81 -54.23 24.91
C PRO A 89 -8.63 -55.49 24.06
N ARG A 90 -9.29 -55.51 22.90
CA ARG A 90 -9.10 -56.55 21.88
C ARG A 90 -9.18 -55.97 20.47
N GLY A 91 -8.12 -56.23 19.69
CA GLY A 91 -8.19 -56.55 18.27
C GLY A 91 -8.35 -55.41 17.27
N ARG A 92 -7.27 -55.08 16.56
CA ARG A 92 -7.33 -54.45 15.23
C ARG A 92 -8.15 -55.34 14.29
N HIS A 93 -9.21 -54.80 13.72
CA HIS A 93 -9.79 -55.31 12.48
C HIS A 93 -9.90 -54.14 11.50
N ALA A 94 -9.19 -54.29 10.38
CA ALA A 94 -9.30 -53.44 9.22
C ALA A 94 -10.68 -53.66 8.60
N GLU A 95 -11.43 -52.58 8.37
CA GLU A 95 -12.66 -52.63 7.58
C GLU A 95 -12.50 -51.69 6.38
N GLU A 96 -12.72 -52.28 5.22
CA GLU A 96 -12.43 -51.78 3.88
C GLU A 96 -13.42 -50.68 3.50
N ALA A 97 -12.93 -49.45 3.31
CA ALA A 97 -13.71 -48.41 2.66
C ALA A 97 -13.49 -48.50 1.14
N ILE A 98 -14.51 -49.00 0.44
CA ILE A 98 -14.56 -49.09 -1.03
C ILE A 98 -14.65 -47.66 -1.60
N VAL A 99 -13.54 -47.18 -2.17
CA VAL A 99 -13.50 -45.91 -2.91
C VAL A 99 -13.90 -46.19 -4.35
N ALA A 100 -14.95 -45.51 -4.83
CA ALA A 100 -15.40 -45.59 -6.22
C ALA A 100 -14.28 -45.17 -7.19
N LEU A 101 -13.88 -46.09 -8.07
CA LEU A 101 -12.93 -45.84 -9.15
C LEU A 101 -13.55 -44.89 -10.18
N GLN A 102 -12.88 -43.76 -10.43
CA GLN A 102 -13.18 -42.88 -11.56
C GLN A 102 -12.85 -43.59 -12.89
N PRO A 103 -13.66 -43.45 -13.96
CA PRO A 103 -13.56 -44.30 -15.15
C PRO A 103 -12.66 -43.67 -16.22
N PHE A 104 -11.35 -43.71 -16.04
CA PHE A 104 -10.42 -43.50 -17.15
C PHE A 104 -9.25 -44.48 -17.02
N SER A 105 -9.43 -45.69 -17.56
CA SER A 105 -8.32 -46.60 -17.86
C SER A 105 -8.14 -46.70 -19.37
N LEU A 106 -7.05 -46.11 -19.87
CA LEU A 106 -6.35 -46.55 -21.07
C LEU A 106 -4.99 -45.84 -21.13
N ASP A 107 -3.98 -46.45 -20.51
CA ASP A 107 -2.73 -46.86 -21.18
C ASP A 107 -1.69 -47.33 -20.15
N LYS A 108 -0.96 -48.40 -20.53
CA LYS A 108 0.11 -49.00 -19.72
C LYS A 108 1.19 -47.94 -19.41
N PRO A 109 1.70 -47.82 -18.17
CA PRO A 109 2.82 -46.94 -17.90
C PRO A 109 4.10 -47.53 -18.52
N ALA A 110 4.64 -46.86 -19.53
CA ALA A 110 6.01 -47.07 -19.98
C ALA A 110 6.99 -46.61 -18.88
N PRO A 111 8.16 -47.26 -18.70
CA PRO A 111 9.14 -46.83 -17.71
C PRO A 111 9.72 -45.47 -18.09
N VAL A 112 9.34 -44.42 -17.36
CA VAL A 112 9.95 -43.09 -17.46
C VAL A 112 11.34 -43.16 -16.83
N ARG A 113 12.40 -43.09 -17.65
CA ARG A 113 13.76 -42.89 -17.17
C ARG A 113 13.95 -41.40 -16.86
N LEU A 114 13.96 -41.06 -15.57
CA LEU A 114 14.42 -39.76 -15.08
C LEU A 114 15.95 -39.68 -15.26
N ALA A 115 16.42 -38.94 -16.26
CA ALA A 115 17.81 -38.52 -16.33
C ALA A 115 17.97 -37.24 -15.50
N TYR A 116 18.50 -37.36 -14.28
CA TYR A 116 18.86 -36.20 -13.46
C TYR A 116 20.09 -35.52 -14.10
N TYR A 117 19.95 -34.26 -14.51
CA TYR A 117 21.11 -33.44 -14.89
C TYR A 117 21.79 -32.95 -13.60
N ALA A 118 22.97 -33.48 -13.30
CA ALA A 118 23.81 -32.93 -12.23
C ALA A 118 24.40 -31.58 -12.69
N PRO A 119 24.22 -30.48 -11.92
CA PRO A 119 24.79 -29.19 -12.28
C PRO A 119 26.33 -29.26 -12.22
N ARG A 120 27.00 -28.74 -13.26
CA ARG A 120 28.46 -28.58 -13.27
C ARG A 120 28.88 -27.53 -12.24
N ALA A 121 29.95 -27.84 -11.49
CA ALA A 121 30.56 -26.89 -10.58
C ALA A 121 31.14 -25.70 -11.36
N ILE A 122 30.70 -24.48 -11.02
CA ILE A 122 31.23 -23.24 -11.57
C ILE A 122 32.46 -22.86 -10.73
N PRO A 123 33.65 -22.62 -11.33
CA PRO A 123 34.80 -22.17 -10.58
C PRO A 123 34.56 -20.77 -9.99
N ARG A 124 34.96 -20.61 -8.73
CA ARG A 124 34.88 -19.36 -7.97
C ARG A 124 35.89 -18.36 -8.55
N ALA A 125 35.42 -17.19 -8.98
CA ALA A 125 36.28 -16.10 -9.41
C ALA A 125 37.10 -15.55 -8.22
N GLU A 126 38.39 -15.35 -8.44
CA GLU A 126 39.34 -14.77 -7.49
C GLU A 126 39.09 -13.25 -7.33
N ALA A 127 39.39 -12.73 -6.14
CA ALA A 127 39.21 -11.33 -5.80
C ALA A 127 40.33 -10.48 -6.43
N VAL A 128 39.96 -9.51 -7.27
CA VAL A 128 40.88 -8.51 -7.81
C VAL A 128 41.00 -7.36 -6.80
N ALA A 129 42.25 -7.00 -6.54
CA ALA A 129 42.70 -5.99 -5.60
C ALA A 129 42.29 -4.55 -6.00
N GLN A 130 42.37 -3.69 -5.00
CA GLN A 130 42.04 -2.26 -4.96
C GLN A 130 42.83 -1.44 -6.00
N ASP A 131 42.18 -0.42 -6.56
CA ASP A 131 42.85 0.81 -6.98
C ASP A 131 42.07 2.01 -6.42
N ASN A 132 42.80 2.86 -5.70
CA ASN A 132 42.36 4.15 -5.19
C ASN A 132 42.74 5.23 -6.22
N ASP A 133 41.82 6.14 -6.52
CA ASP A 133 42.20 7.49 -6.96
C ASP A 133 41.16 8.52 -6.49
N GLU A 134 41.64 9.54 -5.78
CA GLU A 134 40.94 10.79 -5.46
C GLU A 134 40.73 11.55 -6.77
N THR A 135 39.65 12.28 -7.04
CA THR A 135 39.41 13.65 -6.52
C THR A 135 38.15 14.15 -7.26
N ASP A 136 37.13 14.63 -6.57
CA ASP A 136 36.63 16.02 -6.70
C ASP A 136 35.28 16.23 -6.03
N SER A 137 35.19 17.38 -5.38
CA SER A 137 34.14 17.84 -4.47
C SER A 137 32.71 17.86 -5.06
N VAL A 138 31.81 17.03 -4.51
CA VAL A 138 30.35 17.22 -4.62
C VAL A 138 29.70 17.11 -3.24
N SER A 139 28.92 18.14 -2.93
CA SER A 139 28.15 18.41 -1.71
C SER A 139 27.70 17.18 -0.91
N LYS A 140 28.14 17.16 0.35
CA LYS A 140 27.60 16.45 1.53
C LYS A 140 26.27 15.72 1.27
N ILE A 141 26.37 14.50 0.75
CA ILE A 141 25.28 13.56 0.79
C ILE A 141 25.55 12.71 2.02
N ASP A 142 24.62 12.73 2.98
CA ASP A 142 24.56 11.72 4.04
C ASP A 142 24.10 10.41 3.37
N ASN A 143 25.00 9.86 2.56
CA ASN A 143 24.89 8.64 1.80
C ASN A 143 25.37 7.52 2.73
N ASP A 144 24.43 6.77 3.27
CA ASP A 144 24.65 5.33 3.28
C ASP A 144 24.78 4.94 1.80
N ALA A 145 25.99 4.75 1.28
CA ALA A 145 26.29 4.74 -0.16
C ALA A 145 25.46 3.72 -0.97
N ALA A 146 24.84 2.75 -0.28
CA ALA A 146 23.91 1.78 -0.85
C ALA A 146 22.48 2.31 -1.10
N ARG A 147 22.08 3.46 -0.53
CA ARG A 147 20.68 3.96 -0.48
C ARG A 147 20.58 5.46 -0.79
N PRO A 148 20.84 5.89 -2.04
CA PRO A 148 20.91 7.30 -2.41
C PRO A 148 19.58 8.04 -2.25
N VAL A 149 19.61 9.18 -1.56
CA VAL A 149 18.44 10.06 -1.41
C VAL A 149 18.42 11.19 -2.46
N ILE A 150 17.24 11.72 -2.73
CA ILE A 150 17.03 12.87 -3.62
C ILE A 150 16.56 14.09 -2.84
N SER A 151 16.86 15.30 -3.30
CA SER A 151 16.41 16.52 -2.63
C SER A 151 14.87 16.67 -2.66
N GLY A 152 14.32 17.36 -1.66
CA GLY A 152 12.90 17.70 -1.57
C GLY A 152 12.07 16.74 -0.74
N ARG A 153 10.75 16.75 -0.99
CA ARG A 153 9.72 16.07 -0.18
C ARG A 153 9.02 14.90 -0.88
N ARG A 154 9.30 14.66 -2.16
CA ARG A 154 8.62 13.64 -2.96
C ARG A 154 9.63 12.63 -3.47
N ALA A 155 9.25 11.36 -3.48
CA ALA A 155 10.05 10.33 -4.12
C ALA A 155 9.98 10.48 -5.66
N ILE A 156 11.05 10.08 -6.34
CA ILE A 156 11.12 10.05 -7.80
C ILE A 156 11.33 8.61 -8.25
N LEU A 157 10.59 8.19 -9.26
CA LEU A 157 10.74 6.89 -9.88
C LEU A 157 11.69 7.00 -11.08
N ARG A 158 12.77 6.22 -11.10
CA ARG A 158 13.66 6.06 -12.26
C ARG A 158 13.91 4.59 -12.51
N ASN A 159 13.67 4.12 -13.74
CA ASN A 159 13.91 2.74 -14.16
C ASN A 159 13.27 1.68 -13.21
N GLY A 160 12.07 1.96 -12.70
CA GLY A 160 11.35 1.08 -11.77
C GLY A 160 11.86 1.11 -10.32
N ILE A 161 12.83 1.97 -10.00
CA ILE A 161 13.40 2.17 -8.66
C ILE A 161 12.92 3.52 -8.11
N ALA A 162 12.30 3.50 -6.93
CA ALA A 162 11.89 4.69 -6.21
C ALA A 162 13.05 5.23 -5.37
N TYR A 163 13.41 6.49 -5.57
CA TYR A 163 14.43 7.17 -4.79
C TYR A 163 13.78 7.96 -3.66
N ALA A 164 14.22 7.72 -2.43
CA ALA A 164 13.63 8.32 -1.26
C ALA A 164 14.02 9.80 -1.11
N PRO A 165 13.10 10.69 -0.73
CA PRO A 165 13.43 12.10 -0.53
C PRO A 165 14.26 12.34 0.73
N ALA A 166 15.16 13.31 0.68
CA ALA A 166 16.06 13.67 1.77
C ALA A 166 15.28 14.14 3.00
N ASN A 167 14.16 14.85 2.80
CA ASN A 167 13.33 15.38 3.88
C ASN A 167 12.35 14.34 4.46
N ALA A 168 12.31 13.11 3.92
CA ALA A 168 11.48 12.04 4.50
C ALA A 168 12.06 11.54 5.84
N PRO A 169 11.20 11.19 6.81
CA PRO A 169 11.61 10.43 7.98
C PRO A 169 12.33 9.13 7.58
N ALA A 170 13.27 8.68 8.42
CA ALA A 170 14.04 7.45 8.17
C ALA A 170 13.13 6.25 7.89
N THR A 171 12.06 6.10 8.66
CA THR A 171 10.98 5.13 8.46
C THR A 171 10.43 5.10 7.03
N VAL A 172 10.16 6.27 6.44
CA VAL A 172 9.62 6.39 5.08
C VAL A 172 10.68 6.01 4.04
N LYS A 173 11.94 6.40 4.28
CA LYS A 173 13.07 5.99 3.43
C LYS A 173 13.21 4.47 3.44
N SER A 174 13.14 3.83 4.61
CA SER A 174 13.17 2.37 4.76
C SER A 174 12.02 1.69 4.03
N ALA A 175 10.78 2.22 4.12
CA ALA A 175 9.64 1.69 3.39
C ALA A 175 9.87 1.69 1.86
N ILE A 176 10.42 2.79 1.33
CA ILE A 176 10.72 2.93 -0.09
C ILE A 176 11.79 1.92 -0.52
N TRP A 177 12.87 1.81 0.23
CA TRP A 177 13.96 0.88 -0.09
C TRP A 177 13.55 -0.58 0.03
N ALA A 178 12.69 -0.91 1.00
CA ALA A 178 12.10 -2.23 1.10
C ALA A 178 11.23 -2.53 -0.13
N ALA A 179 10.28 -1.67 -0.47
CA ALA A 179 9.43 -1.90 -1.63
C ALA A 179 10.20 -1.96 -2.98
N ASN A 180 11.37 -1.31 -3.09
CA ASN A 180 12.27 -1.48 -4.23
C ASN A 180 12.77 -2.92 -4.42
N SER A 181 12.90 -3.71 -3.35
CA SER A 181 13.31 -5.13 -3.44
C SER A 181 12.22 -6.00 -4.07
N LEU A 182 10.95 -5.61 -3.91
CA LEU A 182 9.79 -6.32 -4.46
C LEU A 182 9.59 -6.09 -5.96
N ARG A 183 10.25 -5.10 -6.56
CA ARG A 183 9.97 -4.63 -7.94
C ARG A 183 10.07 -5.70 -9.03
N ARG A 184 10.75 -6.83 -8.76
CA ARG A 184 10.90 -7.96 -9.70
C ARG A 184 10.15 -9.21 -9.27
N LYS A 185 9.50 -9.17 -8.10
CA LYS A 185 8.71 -10.30 -7.59
C LYS A 185 7.37 -10.36 -8.36
N PRO A 186 6.87 -11.57 -8.66
CA PRO A 186 5.55 -11.78 -9.25
C PRO A 186 4.43 -11.49 -8.24
N TYR A 187 3.20 -11.37 -8.76
CA TYR A 187 2.01 -11.45 -7.93
C TYR A 187 1.75 -12.91 -7.55
N VAL A 188 1.46 -13.13 -6.27
CA VAL A 188 1.03 -14.44 -5.75
C VAL A 188 -0.06 -14.18 -4.74
N TRP A 189 -1.25 -14.74 -4.96
CA TRP A 189 -2.36 -14.63 -4.03
C TRP A 189 -1.97 -15.21 -2.66
N GLY A 190 -2.11 -14.43 -1.58
CA GLY A 190 -1.66 -14.81 -0.24
C GLY A 190 -0.15 -14.70 -0.02
N GLY A 191 0.63 -14.30 -1.04
CA GLY A 191 2.07 -14.13 -0.94
C GLY A 191 2.45 -13.03 0.05
N GLY A 192 3.41 -13.31 0.92
CA GLY A 192 3.87 -12.40 1.96
C GLY A 192 3.09 -12.45 3.29
N HIS A 193 2.08 -13.33 3.43
CA HIS A 193 1.30 -13.45 4.68
C HIS A 193 1.84 -14.49 5.65
N GLY A 194 2.44 -15.57 5.15
CA GLY A 194 3.08 -16.59 5.99
C GLY A 194 4.50 -16.20 6.43
N SER A 195 5.18 -15.37 5.62
CA SER A 195 6.54 -14.90 5.84
C SER A 195 6.73 -13.58 5.10
N PHE A 196 7.54 -12.67 5.66
CA PHE A 196 7.97 -11.48 4.92
C PHE A 196 8.98 -11.81 3.82
N ASP A 197 9.70 -12.93 3.91
CA ASP A 197 10.52 -13.43 2.81
C ASP A 197 9.73 -14.46 2.01
N ASP A 198 9.26 -14.06 0.83
CA ASP A 198 8.44 -14.88 -0.07
C ASP A 198 8.91 -14.70 -1.52
N TYR A 199 8.60 -15.67 -2.38
CA TYR A 199 8.95 -15.63 -3.79
C TYR A 199 8.07 -14.66 -4.58
N GLY A 200 6.85 -14.38 -4.10
CA GLY A 200 5.91 -13.42 -4.68
C GLY A 200 4.97 -12.83 -3.63
N TYR A 201 4.25 -11.77 -3.99
CA TYR A 201 3.47 -11.00 -3.02
C TYR A 201 2.12 -10.58 -3.60
N ASP A 202 1.07 -10.67 -2.78
CA ASP A 202 -0.22 -10.06 -3.11
C ASP A 202 -0.25 -8.56 -2.78
N CYS A 203 -1.40 -7.94 -3.01
CA CYS A 203 -1.61 -6.51 -2.79
C CYS A 203 -1.34 -6.08 -1.33
N SER A 204 -1.86 -6.85 -0.38
CA SER A 204 -1.69 -6.65 1.07
C SER A 204 -0.30 -7.03 1.53
N GLY A 205 0.23 -8.18 1.11
CA GLY A 205 1.55 -8.67 1.46
C GLY A 205 2.63 -7.67 1.05
N ALA A 206 2.51 -7.06 -0.14
CA ALA A 206 3.44 -6.03 -0.59
C ALA A 206 3.41 -4.76 0.27
N VAL A 207 2.23 -4.28 0.66
CA VAL A 207 2.09 -3.11 1.54
C VAL A 207 2.61 -3.46 2.94
N SER A 208 2.26 -4.63 3.47
CA SER A 208 2.76 -5.13 4.75
C SER A 208 4.27 -5.26 4.78
N PHE A 209 4.89 -5.78 3.73
CA PHE A 209 6.34 -5.89 3.60
C PHE A 209 7.03 -4.52 3.70
N ALA A 210 6.53 -3.53 2.97
CA ALA A 210 7.07 -2.17 3.02
C ALA A 210 6.95 -1.55 4.42
N LEU A 211 5.82 -1.77 5.11
CA LEU A 211 5.59 -1.25 6.45
C LEU A 211 6.40 -2.00 7.53
N TYR A 212 6.56 -3.30 7.40
CA TYR A 212 7.36 -4.12 8.32
C TYR A 212 8.82 -3.69 8.33
N HIS A 213 9.44 -3.58 7.16
CA HIS A 213 10.83 -3.11 7.04
C HIS A 213 11.00 -1.62 7.37
N ALA A 214 9.91 -0.86 7.48
CA ALA A 214 9.90 0.48 8.02
C ALA A 214 9.79 0.51 9.57
N GLY A 215 9.50 -0.62 10.22
CA GLY A 215 9.21 -0.68 11.66
C GLY A 215 7.82 -0.17 12.01
N LEU A 216 6.89 -0.15 11.05
CA LEU A 216 5.53 0.37 11.20
C LEU A 216 4.47 -0.73 11.39
N LEU A 217 4.88 -1.99 11.26
CA LEU A 217 3.99 -3.14 11.30
C LEU A 217 4.75 -4.35 11.85
N GLY A 218 4.13 -5.12 12.73
CA GLY A 218 4.75 -6.32 13.34
C GLY A 218 4.43 -7.63 12.64
N ALA A 219 3.27 -7.71 11.96
CA ALA A 219 2.81 -8.91 11.25
C ALA A 219 2.07 -8.52 9.95
N PRO A 220 2.07 -9.36 8.91
CA PRO A 220 1.32 -9.10 7.69
C PRO A 220 -0.17 -8.90 7.97
N LEU A 221 -0.82 -8.01 7.22
CA LEU A 221 -2.24 -7.73 7.36
C LEU A 221 -2.93 -7.98 6.02
N PRO A 222 -4.07 -8.68 5.99
CA PRO A 222 -4.92 -8.73 4.80
C PRO A 222 -5.52 -7.36 4.49
N SER A 223 -5.97 -7.18 3.25
CA SER A 223 -6.59 -5.93 2.78
C SER A 223 -7.75 -5.44 3.66
N SER A 224 -8.56 -6.35 4.21
CA SER A 224 -9.65 -6.03 5.12
C SER A 224 -9.17 -5.47 6.47
N ASP A 225 -8.07 -5.98 7.02
CA ASP A 225 -7.56 -5.52 8.32
C ASP A 225 -6.89 -4.16 8.21
N PHE A 226 -6.33 -3.84 7.04
CA PHE A 226 -5.82 -2.50 6.77
C PHE A 226 -6.87 -1.40 6.92
N LEU A 227 -8.18 -1.70 6.78
CA LEU A 227 -9.26 -0.74 7.04
C LEU A 227 -9.23 -0.16 8.47
N ARG A 228 -8.63 -0.89 9.42
CA ARG A 228 -8.53 -0.54 10.84
C ARG A 228 -7.12 -0.13 11.26
N TYR A 229 -6.15 -0.19 10.35
CA TYR A 229 -4.74 0.13 10.62
C TYR A 229 -4.52 1.64 10.83
N GLY A 230 -3.70 2.01 11.80
CA GLY A 230 -3.29 3.40 12.04
C GLY A 230 -4.46 4.37 12.21
N GLU A 231 -4.34 5.60 11.69
CA GLU A 231 -5.39 6.62 11.73
C GLU A 231 -6.15 6.75 10.40
N ARG A 232 -7.38 7.28 10.47
CA ARG A 232 -8.21 7.54 9.28
C ARG A 232 -7.69 8.76 8.52
N GLY A 233 -7.82 8.71 7.20
CA GLY A 233 -7.46 9.80 6.31
C GLY A 233 -6.07 9.65 5.69
N ARG A 234 -5.67 10.67 4.95
CA ARG A 234 -4.42 10.71 4.20
C ARG A 234 -3.28 11.15 5.12
N GLY A 235 -2.24 10.33 5.22
CA GLY A 235 -1.00 10.69 5.90
C GLY A 235 -0.16 11.69 5.11
N LYS A 236 0.84 12.26 5.76
CA LYS A 236 1.77 13.25 5.17
C LYS A 236 2.77 12.59 4.21
N TRP A 237 3.17 11.38 4.51
CA TRP A 237 4.18 10.59 3.82
C TRP A 237 3.65 9.28 3.29
N ILE A 238 2.90 8.54 4.12
CA ILE A 238 2.34 7.24 3.77
C ILE A 238 0.83 7.33 3.85
N THR A 239 0.14 6.94 2.79
CA THR A 239 -1.30 6.73 2.80
C THR A 239 -1.59 5.35 2.22
N ILE A 240 -2.23 4.49 2.99
CA ILE A 240 -2.72 3.18 2.58
C ILE A 240 -4.17 3.37 2.16
N TYR A 241 -4.52 2.90 0.98
CA TYR A 241 -5.89 2.86 0.49
C TYR A 241 -6.34 1.42 0.53
N ALA A 242 -7.26 1.11 1.43
CA ALA A 242 -7.72 -0.24 1.69
C ALA A 242 -9.22 -0.39 1.40
N ARG A 243 -9.59 -1.58 0.92
CA ARG A 243 -10.97 -2.05 0.81
C ARG A 243 -10.98 -3.58 0.86
N PRO A 244 -12.15 -4.22 1.07
CA PRO A 244 -12.23 -5.67 0.94
C PRO A 244 -11.69 -6.14 -0.42
N GLY A 245 -10.69 -7.01 -0.40
CA GLY A 245 -10.09 -7.63 -1.59
C GLY A 245 -9.00 -6.82 -2.30
N HIS A 246 -8.70 -5.58 -1.90
CA HIS A 246 -7.56 -4.86 -2.47
C HIS A 246 -7.00 -3.77 -1.56
N THR A 247 -5.67 -3.62 -1.56
CA THR A 247 -5.00 -2.49 -0.91
C THR A 247 -3.79 -2.05 -1.72
N PHE A 248 -3.47 -0.76 -1.65
CA PHE A 248 -2.26 -0.19 -2.22
C PHE A 248 -1.80 0.98 -1.33
N ALA A 249 -0.55 1.42 -1.50
CA ALA A 249 0.00 2.52 -0.72
C ALA A 249 0.52 3.65 -1.60
N ILE A 250 0.36 4.89 -1.14
CA ILE A 250 1.09 6.06 -1.63
C ILE A 250 2.18 6.37 -0.61
N ILE A 251 3.44 6.25 -1.00
CA ILE A 251 4.61 6.49 -0.16
C ILE A 251 5.43 7.61 -0.80
N ALA A 252 5.56 8.73 -0.08
CA ALA A 252 6.21 9.96 -0.55
C ALA A 252 5.74 10.42 -1.95
N GLY A 253 4.46 10.16 -2.27
CA GLY A 253 3.83 10.56 -3.53
C GLY A 253 3.99 9.57 -4.69
N LEU A 254 4.61 8.41 -4.49
CA LEU A 254 4.61 7.29 -5.45
C LEU A 254 3.65 6.21 -5.01
N ARG A 255 2.97 5.58 -5.96
CA ARG A 255 2.04 4.49 -5.70
C ARG A 255 2.76 3.15 -5.76
N LEU A 256 2.68 2.38 -4.68
CA LEU A 256 3.03 0.96 -4.62
C LEU A 256 1.73 0.16 -4.78
N ASP A 257 1.59 -0.53 -5.90
CA ASP A 257 0.37 -1.26 -6.26
C ASP A 257 0.76 -2.54 -7.03
N THR A 258 -0.11 -3.54 -6.96
CA THR A 258 0.00 -4.81 -7.69
C THR A 258 -0.89 -4.86 -8.92
N THR A 259 -1.81 -3.89 -9.06
CA THR A 259 -2.64 -3.69 -10.24
C THR A 259 -1.90 -2.85 -11.29
N ASP A 260 -1.96 -3.25 -12.55
CA ASP A 260 -1.63 -2.37 -13.67
C ASP A 260 -2.89 -1.83 -14.33
N LEU A 261 -3.07 -0.52 -14.27
CA LEU A 261 -4.23 0.15 -14.87
C LEU A 261 -4.22 0.10 -16.41
N ARG A 262 -3.11 -0.29 -17.05
CA ARG A 262 -2.97 -0.39 -18.50
C ARG A 262 -3.12 -1.81 -19.04
N TYR A 263 -2.68 -2.81 -18.27
CA TYR A 263 -2.56 -4.20 -18.75
C TYR A 263 -3.30 -5.23 -17.88
N GLY A 264 -3.97 -4.83 -16.79
CA GLY A 264 -4.76 -5.72 -15.92
C GLY A 264 -4.14 -5.95 -14.53
N THR A 265 -4.79 -6.80 -13.73
CA THR A 265 -4.31 -7.20 -12.39
C THR A 265 -3.10 -8.14 -12.48
N ASP A 266 -2.42 -8.39 -11.36
CA ASP A 266 -1.54 -9.57 -11.16
C ASP A 266 -0.11 -9.54 -11.76
N ILE A 267 0.49 -8.37 -11.99
CA ILE A 267 1.91 -8.27 -12.44
C ILE A 267 2.91 -8.28 -11.27
N GLY A 268 2.41 -8.14 -10.05
CA GLY A 268 3.17 -8.07 -8.81
C GLY A 268 3.50 -6.63 -8.41
N PRO A 269 4.21 -6.43 -7.29
CA PRO A 269 4.36 -5.10 -6.69
C PRO A 269 5.22 -4.19 -7.56
N ARG A 270 4.67 -3.07 -8.01
CA ARG A 270 5.41 -2.09 -8.81
C ARG A 270 5.18 -0.67 -8.31
N TRP A 271 6.20 0.15 -8.49
CA TRP A 271 6.07 1.59 -8.35
C TRP A 271 5.37 2.19 -9.58
N ARG A 272 4.49 3.14 -9.30
CA ARG A 272 3.60 3.78 -10.26
C ARG A 272 3.57 5.28 -9.98
N THR A 273 3.67 6.08 -11.04
CA THR A 273 3.56 7.55 -10.98
C THR A 273 2.16 8.04 -11.33
N ASP A 274 1.37 7.20 -11.98
CA ASP A 274 0.02 7.49 -12.40
C ASP A 274 -0.95 7.45 -11.21
N PHE A 275 -1.93 8.35 -11.29
CA PHE A 275 -3.03 8.44 -10.35
C PHE A 275 -3.95 7.22 -10.48
N ARG A 276 -4.50 6.79 -9.35
CA ARG A 276 -5.56 5.78 -9.28
C ARG A 276 -6.79 6.41 -8.65
N ASP A 277 -7.96 6.15 -9.22
CA ASP A 277 -9.21 6.49 -8.57
C ASP A 277 -9.32 5.77 -7.21
N THR A 278 -9.49 6.56 -6.15
CA THR A 278 -9.54 6.08 -4.77
C THR A 278 -10.97 5.95 -4.26
N ARG A 279 -11.99 6.12 -5.11
CA ARG A 279 -13.39 5.88 -4.73
C ARG A 279 -13.58 4.44 -4.26
N GLY A 280 -14.24 4.28 -3.12
CA GLY A 280 -14.47 2.98 -2.47
C GLY A 280 -13.25 2.42 -1.74
N PHE A 281 -12.18 3.20 -1.57
CA PHE A 281 -11.08 2.88 -0.67
C PHE A 281 -11.13 3.79 0.56
N ASP A 282 -10.89 3.19 1.73
CA ASP A 282 -10.66 3.92 2.95
C ASP A 282 -9.18 4.28 3.04
N ALA A 283 -8.91 5.57 3.14
CA ALA A 283 -7.57 6.09 3.38
C ALA A 283 -7.20 5.88 4.86
N ARG A 284 -6.05 5.26 5.09
CA ARG A 284 -5.44 5.01 6.39
C ARG A 284 -3.97 5.42 6.36
N HIS A 285 -3.38 5.74 7.51
CA HIS A 285 -1.96 6.04 7.57
C HIS A 285 -1.34 5.65 8.93
N PRO A 286 -0.04 5.34 8.97
CA PRO A 286 0.67 5.12 10.24
C PRO A 286 0.65 6.40 11.09
N ILE A 287 0.47 6.25 12.40
CA ILE A 287 0.39 7.39 13.33
C ILE A 287 1.67 8.22 13.24
N GLY A 288 1.52 9.55 13.12
CA GLY A 288 2.64 10.48 13.02
C GLY A 288 3.26 10.61 11.62
N LEU A 289 2.74 9.92 10.61
CA LEU A 289 3.25 9.96 9.22
C LEU A 289 2.29 10.50 8.18
#